data_AF-A0A2S7W9X7-F1
#
_entry.id   AF-A0A2S7W9X7-F1
#
_cell.length_a   1.000
_cell.length_b   1.000
_cell.length_c   1.000
_cell.angle_alpha   90.00
_cell.angle_beta   90.00
_cell.angle_gamma   90.00
#
_symmetry.space_group_name_H-M   'P 1'
#
loop_
_entity.id
_entity.type
_entity.pdbx_description
1 polymer ?
#
loop_
_entity_poly.entity_id
_entity_poly.type
_entity_poly.pdbx_seq_one_letter_code
_entity_poly.pdbx_strand_id
1 'polypeptide(L)'
;MEPWISDWTFSKKDAIKILSVHNFELNDDFIILKNEAGGFRDYYETFTLKLSDNDFNRISEKIKTSKNYKGHFTNYSNLPTADYKTTDTIDFETDNHFEREYWTSKKMENGTFHFRFQLDKENKELSYIGSDE
;
A
#
# COMPACT_ATOMS: atom_id res chain seq x y z
N MET A 1 10.08 -21.41 10.30
CA MET A 1 10.82 -20.34 9.60
C MET A 1 9.87 -19.82 8.56
N GLU A 2 9.27 -18.66 8.82
CA GLU A 2 8.42 -18.01 7.83
C GLU A 2 9.36 -17.51 6.71
N PRO A 3 9.00 -17.66 5.43
CA PRO A 3 9.91 -17.45 4.30
C PRO A 3 10.06 -15.96 3.94
N TRP A 4 10.06 -15.09 4.94
CA TRP A 4 10.26 -13.65 4.77
C TRP A 4 11.73 -13.31 4.93
N ILE A 5 12.30 -12.65 3.93
CA ILE A 5 13.68 -12.21 3.93
C ILE A 5 13.66 -10.69 3.98
N SER A 6 14.32 -10.12 4.99
CA SER A 6 14.55 -8.67 5.04
C SER A 6 15.52 -8.27 3.93
N ASP A 7 15.13 -7.34 3.07
CA ASP A 7 16.00 -6.83 2.01
C ASP A 7 16.82 -5.63 2.53
N TRP A 8 18.01 -5.96 3.02
CA TRP A 8 19.01 -5.00 3.48
C TRP A 8 19.51 -4.02 2.41
N THR A 9 19.21 -4.28 1.12
CA THR A 9 19.56 -3.38 0.02
C THR A 9 18.44 -2.38 -0.31
N PHE A 10 17.25 -2.55 0.27
CA PHE A 10 16.11 -1.67 0.05
C PHE A 10 16.40 -0.25 0.55
N SER A 11 16.24 0.72 -0.34
CA SER A 11 16.58 2.12 -0.09
C SER A 11 15.36 3.05 -0.20
N LYS A 12 15.51 4.30 0.25
CA LYS A 12 14.47 5.34 0.06
C LYS A 12 14.12 5.53 -1.42
N LYS A 13 15.10 5.38 -2.32
CA LYS A 13 14.87 5.53 -3.77
C LYS A 13 13.96 4.44 -4.30
N ASP A 14 14.08 3.22 -3.78
CA ASP A 14 13.23 2.09 -4.17
C ASP A 14 11.80 2.31 -3.70
N ALA A 15 11.61 2.71 -2.44
CA ALA A 15 10.31 3.08 -1.89
C ALA A 15 9.63 4.20 -2.72
N ILE A 16 10.35 5.28 -3.04
CA ILE A 16 9.85 6.37 -3.90
C ILE A 16 9.44 5.84 -5.27
N LYS A 17 10.29 5.02 -5.90
CA LYS A 17 10.03 4.46 -7.23
C LYS A 17 8.79 3.59 -7.23
N ILE A 18 8.65 2.67 -6.26
CA ILE A 18 7.50 1.78 -6.13
C ILE A 18 6.23 2.62 -5.95
N LEU A 19 6.20 3.50 -4.93
CA LEU A 19 5.03 4.33 -4.66
C LEU A 19 4.63 5.22 -5.85
N SER A 20 5.61 5.76 -6.58
CA SER A 20 5.34 6.58 -7.78
C SER A 20 4.61 5.81 -8.88
N VAL A 21 4.91 4.51 -9.06
CA VAL A 21 4.18 3.65 -10.00
C VAL A 21 2.71 3.49 -9.59
N HIS A 22 2.44 3.48 -8.29
CA HIS A 22 1.09 3.44 -7.72
C HIS A 22 0.46 4.84 -7.56
N ASN A 23 1.07 5.84 -8.20
CA ASN A 23 0.61 7.21 -8.19
C ASN A 23 0.62 7.83 -6.78
N PHE A 24 1.53 7.42 -5.90
CA PHE A 24 1.80 8.07 -4.62
C PHE A 24 3.19 8.73 -4.65
N GLU A 25 3.22 10.04 -4.48
CA GLU A 25 4.45 10.83 -4.50
C GLU A 25 4.90 11.12 -3.08
N LEU A 26 6.17 10.85 -2.77
CA LEU A 26 6.84 11.27 -1.54
C LEU A 26 7.84 12.38 -1.87
N ASN A 27 7.66 13.55 -1.24
CA ASN A 27 8.42 14.77 -1.52
C ASN A 27 9.26 15.22 -0.32
N ASP A 28 8.90 14.77 0.88
CA ASP A 28 9.61 15.08 2.11
C ASP A 28 10.41 13.85 2.59
N ASP A 29 11.16 14.04 3.69
CA ASP A 29 11.91 12.96 4.31
C ASP A 29 11.00 11.97 5.05
N PHE A 30 11.24 10.68 4.82
CA PHE A 30 10.57 9.56 5.51
C PHE A 30 11.59 8.57 6.07
N ILE A 31 11.13 7.68 6.95
CA ILE A 31 11.95 6.61 7.56
C ILE A 31 11.42 5.26 7.09
N ILE A 32 12.30 4.37 6.66
CA ILE A 32 11.93 2.98 6.38
C ILE A 32 11.94 2.23 7.72
N LEU A 33 10.78 1.76 8.16
CA LEU A 33 10.64 1.01 9.41
C LEU A 33 10.85 -0.49 9.18
N LYS A 34 10.36 -0.98 8.04
CA LYS A 34 10.37 -2.39 7.70
C LYS A 34 10.39 -2.57 6.19
N ASN A 35 11.06 -3.60 5.72
CA ASN A 35 10.99 -4.10 4.37
C ASN A 35 11.23 -5.62 4.41
N GLU A 36 10.37 -6.36 3.72
CA GLU A 36 10.44 -7.82 3.61
C GLU A 36 9.93 -8.25 2.25
N ALA A 37 10.60 -9.24 1.66
CA ALA A 37 10.13 -9.94 0.47
C ALA A 37 10.15 -11.45 0.72
N GLY A 38 9.19 -12.17 0.13
CA GLY A 38 9.14 -13.62 0.22
C GLY A 38 7.72 -14.18 0.25
N GLY A 39 7.58 -15.39 0.77
CA GLY A 39 6.33 -16.15 0.75
C GLY A 39 6.55 -17.60 0.32
N PHE A 40 5.72 -18.52 0.80
CA PHE A 40 5.98 -19.96 0.68
C PHE A 40 5.44 -20.56 -0.63
N ARG A 41 4.29 -20.06 -1.09
CA ARG A 41 3.63 -20.47 -2.33
C ARG A 41 3.44 -19.28 -3.25
N ASP A 42 3.01 -18.17 -2.66
CA ASP A 42 2.78 -16.90 -3.31
C ASP A 42 3.90 -15.92 -2.93
N TYR A 43 4.25 -15.01 -3.83
CA TYR A 43 5.26 -13.98 -3.64
C TYR A 43 4.63 -12.69 -3.12
N TYR A 44 5.27 -12.14 -2.09
CA TYR A 44 4.91 -10.88 -1.48
C TYR A 44 6.12 -9.97 -1.41
N GLU A 45 5.90 -8.69 -1.73
CA GLU A 45 6.82 -7.59 -1.49
C GLU A 45 6.14 -6.59 -0.57
N THR A 46 6.72 -6.35 0.61
CA THR A 46 6.11 -5.49 1.63
C THR A 46 7.12 -4.52 2.21
N PHE A 47 6.66 -3.31 2.55
CA PHE A 47 7.44 -2.37 3.34
C PHE A 47 6.53 -1.44 4.14
N THR A 48 7.06 -0.90 5.23
CA THR A 48 6.41 0.12 6.05
C THR A 48 7.31 1.34 6.16
N LEU A 49 6.74 2.50 5.85
CA LEU A 49 7.40 3.80 5.95
C LEU A 49 6.73 4.65 7.03
N LYS A 50 7.51 5.34 7.84
CA LYS A 50 7.01 6.47 8.64
C LYS A 50 7.11 7.74 7.82
N LEU A 51 5.97 8.36 7.56
CA LEU A 51 5.87 9.54 6.69
C LEU A 51 6.03 10.84 7.46
N SER A 52 6.35 11.89 6.71
CA SER A 52 6.14 13.26 7.16
C SER A 52 4.63 13.60 7.20
N ASP A 53 4.26 14.63 7.96
CA ASP A 53 2.89 15.12 8.01
C ASP A 53 2.38 15.57 6.63
N ASN A 54 3.25 16.18 5.83
CA ASN A 54 2.92 16.68 4.49
C ASN A 54 2.67 15.53 3.51
N ASP A 55 3.54 14.51 3.49
CA ASP A 55 3.33 13.32 2.65
C ASP A 55 2.08 12.56 3.09
N PHE A 56 1.88 12.38 4.39
CA PHE A 56 0.69 11.73 4.96
C PHE A 56 -0.60 12.43 4.51
N ASN A 57 -0.67 13.76 4.65
CA ASN A 57 -1.83 14.55 4.25
C ASN A 57 -2.07 14.44 2.74
N ARG A 58 -1.01 14.52 1.92
CA ARG A 58 -1.12 14.40 0.47
C ARG A 58 -1.65 13.03 0.02
N ILE A 59 -1.15 11.95 0.63
CA ILE A 59 -1.60 10.58 0.30
C ILE A 59 -3.04 10.35 0.78
N SER A 60 -3.37 10.73 2.01
CA SER A 60 -4.72 10.57 2.55
C SER A 60 -5.76 11.37 1.76
N GLU A 61 -5.46 12.61 1.36
CA GLU A 61 -6.32 13.38 0.47
C GLU A 61 -6.49 12.70 -0.89
N LYS A 62 -5.42 12.10 -1.44
CA LYS A 62 -5.49 11.37 -2.72
C LYS A 62 -6.37 10.12 -2.65
N ILE A 63 -6.45 9.46 -1.50
CA ILE A 63 -7.38 8.35 -1.26
C ILE A 63 -8.82 8.90 -1.15
N LYS A 64 -9.03 9.92 -0.31
CA LYS A 64 -10.35 10.53 -0.05
C LYS A 64 -11.01 11.17 -1.27
N THR A 65 -10.21 11.79 -2.14
CA THR A 65 -10.71 12.49 -3.34
C THR A 65 -10.75 11.60 -4.57
N SER A 66 -10.38 10.33 -4.43
CA SER A 66 -10.45 9.36 -5.52
C SER A 66 -11.89 9.14 -5.97
N LYS A 67 -12.06 8.94 -7.28
CA LYS A 67 -13.34 8.56 -7.89
C LYS A 67 -13.89 7.24 -7.34
N ASN A 68 -13.00 6.41 -6.79
CA ASN A 68 -13.30 5.09 -6.28
C ASN A 68 -13.48 5.04 -4.75
N TYR A 69 -13.50 6.20 -4.09
CA TYR A 69 -13.68 6.29 -2.65
C TYR A 69 -15.07 5.79 -2.23
N LYS A 70 -15.10 4.75 -1.39
CA LYS A 70 -16.33 4.09 -0.92
C LYS A 70 -16.88 4.69 0.37
N GLY A 71 -16.17 5.63 0.98
CA GLY A 71 -16.58 6.29 2.22
C GLY A 71 -15.84 5.80 3.45
N HIS A 72 -16.37 6.17 4.61
CA HIS A 72 -15.84 5.82 5.92
C HIS A 72 -16.59 4.60 6.50
N PHE A 73 -15.85 3.56 6.85
CA PHE A 73 -16.35 2.31 7.43
C PHE A 73 -15.94 2.19 8.89
N THR A 74 -16.93 2.17 9.79
CA THR A 74 -16.72 1.92 11.22
C THR A 74 -16.89 0.45 11.60
N ASN A 75 -17.50 -0.37 10.71
CA ASN A 75 -17.66 -1.80 10.92
C ASN A 75 -16.60 -2.60 10.14
N TYR A 76 -15.57 -3.05 10.86
CA TYR A 76 -14.45 -3.82 10.32
C TYR A 76 -14.84 -5.21 9.79
N SER A 77 -16.02 -5.73 10.11
CA SER A 77 -16.47 -7.04 9.59
C SER A 77 -16.99 -6.99 8.15
N ASN A 78 -17.17 -5.78 7.58
CA ASN A 78 -17.71 -5.61 6.23
C ASN A 78 -16.94 -4.53 5.45
N LEU A 79 -15.61 -4.66 5.43
CA LEU A 79 -14.75 -3.79 4.63
C LEU A 79 -14.85 -4.17 3.15
N PRO A 80 -14.88 -3.20 2.22
CA PRO A 80 -14.87 -3.49 0.80
C PRO A 80 -13.51 -4.07 0.40
N THR A 81 -13.51 -4.95 -0.60
CA THR A 81 -12.29 -5.52 -1.19
C THR A 81 -12.36 -5.49 -2.70
N ALA A 82 -11.21 -5.23 -3.34
CA ALA A 82 -11.13 -5.12 -4.79
C ALA A 82 -11.36 -6.48 -5.48
N ASP A 83 -12.07 -6.48 -6.62
CA ASP A 83 -12.35 -7.70 -7.40
C ASP A 83 -11.34 -7.85 -8.54
N TYR A 84 -10.62 -8.98 -8.54
CA TYR A 84 -9.62 -9.33 -9.56
C TYR A 84 -10.22 -9.42 -10.98
N LYS A 85 -11.53 -9.68 -11.11
CA LYS A 85 -12.21 -9.80 -12.41
C LYS A 85 -12.51 -8.44 -13.03
N THR A 86 -12.81 -7.44 -12.22
CA THR A 86 -13.14 -6.09 -12.68
C THR A 86 -11.93 -5.17 -12.69
N THR A 87 -10.80 -5.60 -12.10
CA THR A 87 -9.60 -4.76 -11.87
C THR A 87 -9.95 -3.45 -11.16
N ASP A 88 -10.92 -3.54 -10.26
CA ASP A 88 -11.39 -2.37 -9.54
C ASP A 88 -10.29 -1.83 -8.63
N THR A 89 -10.27 -0.51 -8.50
CA THR A 89 -9.60 0.16 -7.40
C THR A 89 -10.65 0.47 -6.36
N ILE A 90 -10.34 0.19 -5.10
CA ILE A 90 -11.19 0.52 -3.96
C ILE A 90 -10.37 1.38 -3.03
N ASP A 91 -10.92 2.55 -2.74
CA ASP A 91 -10.37 3.49 -1.76
C ASP A 91 -11.38 3.62 -0.63
N PHE A 92 -10.95 3.58 0.63
CA PHE A 92 -11.83 3.79 1.77
C PHE A 92 -11.09 4.28 3.00
N GLU A 93 -11.84 4.73 4.00
CA GLU A 93 -11.33 5.11 5.30
C GLU A 93 -11.97 4.21 6.36
N THR A 94 -11.22 3.90 7.41
CA THR A 94 -11.72 3.37 8.69
C THR A 94 -11.38 4.36 9.79
N ASP A 95 -11.78 4.13 11.04
CA ASP A 95 -11.42 5.06 12.12
C ASP A 95 -9.90 5.24 12.22
N ASN A 96 -9.13 4.18 11.97
CA ASN A 96 -7.68 4.15 12.20
C ASN A 96 -6.85 4.30 10.91
N HIS A 97 -7.40 3.99 9.73
CA HIS A 97 -6.62 3.91 8.50
C HIS A 97 -7.28 4.56 7.29
N PHE A 98 -6.46 4.99 6.33
CA PHE A 98 -6.86 5.12 4.93
C PHE A 98 -6.36 3.92 4.15
N GLU A 99 -7.18 3.36 3.28
CA GLU A 99 -6.88 2.14 2.55
C GLU A 99 -7.08 2.34 1.05
N ARG A 100 -6.17 1.79 0.27
CA ARG A 100 -6.31 1.58 -1.18
C ARG A 100 -5.99 0.14 -1.49
N GLU A 101 -6.88 -0.53 -2.20
CA GLU A 101 -6.67 -1.88 -2.72
C GLU A 101 -7.03 -1.91 -4.20
N TYR A 102 -6.22 -2.56 -5.03
CA TYR A 102 -6.57 -2.76 -6.43
C TYR A 102 -5.81 -3.92 -7.08
N TRP A 103 -6.33 -4.33 -8.23
CA TRP A 103 -5.72 -5.35 -9.09
C TRP A 103 -5.31 -4.76 -10.43
N THR A 104 -4.22 -5.25 -11.02
CA THR A 104 -3.80 -4.92 -12.39
C THR A 104 -3.99 -6.12 -13.31
N SER A 105 -4.44 -5.87 -14.54
CA SER A 105 -4.59 -6.94 -15.55
C SER A 105 -3.24 -7.45 -16.08
N LYS A 106 -2.17 -6.68 -15.86
CA LYS A 106 -0.80 -7.02 -16.24
C LYS A 106 0.05 -7.08 -14.98
N LYS A 107 0.82 -8.16 -14.85
CA LYS A 107 1.83 -8.29 -13.80
C LYS A 107 2.88 -7.19 -13.96
N MET A 108 3.32 -6.63 -12.84
CA MET A 108 4.49 -5.76 -12.77
C MET A 108 5.77 -6.58 -13.03
N GLU A 109 6.91 -5.91 -13.21
CA GLU A 109 8.19 -6.58 -13.50
C GLU A 109 8.59 -7.59 -12.41
N ASN A 110 8.21 -7.33 -11.15
CA ASN A 110 8.41 -8.21 -10.01
C ASN A 110 7.36 -9.35 -9.91
N GLY A 111 6.43 -9.47 -10.87
CA GLY A 111 5.40 -10.51 -10.91
C GLY A 111 4.10 -10.19 -10.16
N THR A 112 4.08 -9.13 -9.35
CA THR A 112 2.92 -8.73 -8.56
C THR A 112 1.81 -8.11 -9.40
N PHE A 113 0.56 -8.28 -9.00
CA PHE A 113 -0.62 -7.71 -9.67
C PHE A 113 -1.77 -7.38 -8.71
N HIS A 114 -1.65 -7.72 -7.43
CA HIS A 114 -2.53 -7.26 -6.36
C HIS A 114 -1.76 -6.30 -5.46
N PHE A 115 -2.37 -5.17 -5.13
CA PHE A 115 -1.73 -4.13 -4.33
C PHE A 115 -2.64 -3.63 -3.23
N ARG A 116 -2.08 -3.53 -2.03
CA ARG A 116 -2.73 -2.91 -0.88
C ARG A 116 -1.84 -1.86 -0.23
N PHE A 117 -2.44 -0.73 0.08
CA PHE A 117 -1.84 0.37 0.82
C PHE A 117 -2.70 0.65 2.03
N GLN A 118 -2.09 0.65 3.20
CA GLN A 118 -2.73 1.02 4.45
C GLN A 118 -1.94 2.16 5.08
N LEU A 119 -2.62 3.27 5.33
CA LEU A 119 -2.05 4.48 5.91
C LEU A 119 -2.63 4.68 7.31
N ASP A 120 -1.83 4.40 8.34
CA ASP A 120 -2.17 4.53 9.76
C ASP A 120 -2.23 6.00 10.18
N LYS A 121 -3.36 6.42 10.74
CA LYS A 121 -3.63 7.83 11.08
C LYS A 121 -2.91 8.31 12.34
N GLU A 122 -2.57 7.42 13.26
CA GLU A 122 -1.98 7.76 14.56
C GLU A 122 -0.46 7.93 14.42
N ASN A 123 0.18 6.92 13.85
CA ASN A 123 1.63 6.82 13.69
C ASN A 123 2.13 7.46 12.40
N LYS A 124 1.22 7.76 11.46
CA LYS A 124 1.51 8.29 10.12
C LYS A 124 2.40 7.34 9.33
N GLU A 125 2.05 6.07 9.39
CA GLU A 125 2.80 4.98 8.75
C GLU A 125 2.06 4.49 7.50
N LEU A 126 2.80 4.30 6.42
CA LEU A 126 2.31 3.70 5.19
C LEU A 126 2.86 2.28 5.08
N SER A 127 1.97 1.29 5.12
CA SER A 127 2.25 -0.09 4.79
C SER A 127 1.84 -0.38 3.35
N TYR A 128 2.76 -0.97 2.60
CA TYR A 128 2.57 -1.45 1.23
C TYR A 128 2.67 -2.98 1.20
N ILE A 129 1.79 -3.59 0.41
CA ILE A 129 1.84 -5.00 0.05
C ILE A 129 1.59 -5.10 -1.46
N GLY A 130 2.54 -5.68 -2.19
CA GLY A 130 2.34 -6.17 -3.54
C GLY A 130 2.44 -7.69 -3.55
N SER A 131 1.48 -8.37 -4.18
CA SER A 131 1.45 -9.84 -4.23
C SER A 131 1.10 -10.38 -5.62
N ASP A 132 1.44 -11.64 -5.85
CA ASP A 132 1.05 -12.41 -7.03
C ASP A 132 0.01 -13.51 -6.76
N GLU A 133 -0.60 -13.47 -5.57
CA GLU A 133 -1.77 -14.27 -5.19
C GLU A 133 -3.05 -13.74 -5.85
#